data_AF-A0A258V7Y1-F1
#
_entry.id   AF-A0A258V7Y1-F1
#
_cell.length_a   1.000
_cell.length_b   1.000
_cell.length_c   1.000
_cell.angle_alpha   90.00
_cell.angle_beta   90.00
_cell.angle_gamma   90.00
#
_symmetry.space_group_name_H-M   'P 1'
#
loop_
_entity.id
_entity.type
_entity.pdbx_description
1 polymer ?
#
loop_
_entity_poly.entity_id
_entity_poly.type
_entity_poly.pdbx_seq_one_letter_code
_entity_poly.pdbx_strand_id
1 'polypeptide(L)' 'MPNASDYRVYVEPLAASLGGGFVAYAPELEGCLADGDTPDQALSAIYDAISCWLEAAMEAGRAIPAPANPSRRIYA' A
#
# COMPACT_ATOMS: atom_id res chain seq x y z
N MET A 1 -6.40 8.95 12.85
CA MET A 1 -6.59 8.02 11.71
C MET A 1 -5.29 8.03 10.95
N PRO A 2 -4.63 6.88 10.76
CA PRO A 2 -3.42 6.80 9.95
C PRO A 2 -3.73 7.20 8.52
N ASN A 3 -2.81 7.90 7.87
CA ASN A 3 -2.87 8.26 6.47
C ASN A 3 -2.25 7.17 5.60
N ALA A 4 -2.53 7.18 4.29
CA ALA A 4 -2.02 6.14 3.39
C ALA A 4 -0.48 6.07 3.36
N SER A 5 0.18 7.22 3.46
CA SER A 5 1.64 7.33 3.48
C SER A 5 2.29 6.89 4.80
N ASP A 6 1.51 6.59 5.85
CA ASP A 6 2.06 6.10 7.11
C ASP A 6 2.41 4.59 7.03
N TYR A 7 1.83 3.87 6.08
CA TYR A 7 2.10 2.44 5.88
C TYR A 7 3.29 2.23 4.95
N ARG A 8 4.09 1.19 5.26
CA ARG A 8 5.17 0.79 4.36
C ARG A 8 4.60 0.10 3.14
N VAL A 9 5.06 0.55 1.98
CA VAL A 9 4.72 -0.02 0.68
C VAL A 9 5.95 -0.70 0.11
N TYR A 10 5.76 -1.90 -0.41
CA TYR A 10 6.77 -2.65 -1.16
C TYR A 10 6.34 -2.66 -2.63
N VAL A 11 7.26 -2.36 -3.54
CA VAL A 11 7.02 -2.42 -4.98
C VAL A 11 7.98 -3.45 -5.57
N GLU A 12 7.43 -4.43 -6.26
CA GLU A 12 8.18 -5.54 -6.84
C GLU A 12 7.84 -5.72 -8.32
N PRO A 13 8.82 -6.05 -9.19
CA PRO A 13 8.53 -6.35 -10.58
C PRO A 13 7.72 -7.65 -10.68
N LEU A 14 6.68 -7.63 -11.52
CA LEU A 14 5.85 -8.80 -11.77
C LEU A 14 6.42 -9.61 -12.94
N ALA A 15 6.35 -10.94 -12.84
CA ALA A 15 6.76 -11.83 -13.93
C ALA A 15 5.95 -11.55 -15.20
N ALA A 16 6.59 -11.61 -16.36
CA ALA A 16 5.92 -11.39 -17.66
C ALA A 16 4.74 -12.35 -17.89
N SER A 17 4.81 -13.57 -17.35
CA SER A 17 3.72 -14.56 -17.42
C SER A 17 2.48 -14.17 -16.60
N LEU A 18 2.59 -13.20 -15.69
CA LEU A 18 1.49 -12.69 -14.86
C LEU A 18 0.98 -11.32 -15.35
N GLY A 19 1.42 -10.87 -16.53
CA GLY A 19 1.07 -9.56 -17.09
C GLY A 19 2.26 -8.60 -17.20
N GLY A 20 3.37 -8.87 -16.49
CA GLY A 20 4.50 -7.95 -16.41
C GLY A 20 4.18 -6.72 -15.56
N GLY A 21 5.01 -5.68 -15.68
CA GLY A 21 4.88 -4.46 -14.89
C GLY A 21 5.37 -4.63 -13.44
N PHE A 22 4.69 -3.96 -12.52
CA PHE A 22 5.03 -3.87 -11.11
C PHE A 22 3.78 -4.07 -10.26
N VAL A 23 3.96 -4.73 -9.12
CA VAL A 23 2.95 -4.83 -8.07
C VAL A 23 3.44 -4.12 -6.83
N ALA A 24 2.54 -3.40 -6.19
CA ALA A 24 2.75 -2.74 -4.93
C ALA A 24 1.79 -3.29 -3.87
N TYR A 25 2.26 -3.46 -2.65
CA TYR A 25 1.43 -3.93 -1.54
C TYR A 25 1.92 -3.37 -0.20
N ALA A 26 0.97 -3.28 0.74
CA ALA A 26 1.25 -2.94 2.13
C ALA A 26 1.09 -4.21 3.00
N PRO A 27 2.16 -4.82 3.55
CA PRO A 27 2.07 -6.07 4.30
C PRO A 27 1.25 -5.94 5.58
N GLU A 28 1.05 -4.72 6.05
CA GLU A 28 0.28 -4.40 7.26
C GLU A 28 -1.22 -4.39 6.97
N LEU A 29 -1.62 -4.17 5.71
CA LEU A 29 -3.00 -4.16 5.26
C LEU A 29 -3.24 -5.40 4.40
N GLU A 30 -3.68 -6.48 5.04
CA GLU A 30 -3.90 -7.75 4.34
C GLU A 30 -4.84 -7.56 3.13
N GLY A 31 -4.40 -8.07 1.98
CA GLY A 31 -5.15 -7.96 0.73
C GLY A 31 -5.13 -6.58 0.07
N CYS A 32 -4.39 -5.59 0.59
CA CYS A 32 -4.18 -4.31 -0.08
C CYS A 32 -3.03 -4.43 -1.09
N LEU A 33 -3.39 -4.61 -2.36
CA LEU A 33 -2.46 -4.67 -3.49
C LEU A 33 -2.92 -3.73 -4.60
N ALA A 34 -1.97 -3.22 -5.37
CA ALA A 34 -2.20 -2.48 -6.61
C ALA A 34 -1.11 -2.82 -7.62
N ASP A 35 -1.41 -2.74 -8.90
CA ASP A 35 -0.47 -2.96 -9.99
C ASP A 35 -0.27 -1.70 -10.84
N GLY A 36 0.80 -1.70 -11.63
CA GLY A 36 1.06 -0.67 -12.63
C GLY A 36 2.15 -1.10 -13.61
N ASP A 37 2.13 -0.52 -14.79
CA ASP A 37 3.15 -0.73 -15.83
C ASP A 37 4.54 -0.25 -15.38
N THR A 38 4.59 0.71 -14.45
CA THR A 38 5.82 1.29 -13.90
C THR A 38 5.82 1.28 -12.36
N PRO A 39 7.00 1.36 -11.72
CA PRO A 39 7.09 1.40 -10.27
C PRO A 39 6.33 2.58 -9.67
N ASP A 40 6.46 3.76 -10.29
CA ASP A 40 5.78 4.99 -9.85
C ASP A 40 4.25 4.87 -9.98
N GLN A 41 3.77 4.22 -11.05
CA GLN A 41 2.33 4.01 -11.23
C GLN A 41 1.77 3.04 -10.18
N ALA A 42 2.45 1.92 -9.94
CA ALA A 42 2.08 0.97 -8.89
C ALA A 42 2.11 1.62 -7.50
N LEU A 43 3.10 2.48 -7.24
CA LEU A 43 3.23 3.25 -6.00
C LEU A 43 2.11 4.29 -5.82
N SER A 44 1.68 4.97 -6.89
CA SER A 44 0.52 5.87 -6.80
C SER A 44 -0.75 5.08 -6.52
N ALA A 45 -0.97 4.01 -7.28
CA ALA A 45 -2.19 3.20 -7.19
C ALA A 45 -2.37 2.55 -5.81
N ILE A 46 -1.29 2.09 -5.18
CA ILE A 46 -1.38 1.50 -3.83
C ILE A 46 -1.74 2.54 -2.76
N TYR A 47 -1.35 3.82 -2.88
CA TYR A 47 -1.77 4.83 -1.90
C TYR A 47 -3.27 5.13 -1.99
N ASP A 48 -3.83 5.14 -3.20
CA ASP A 48 -5.28 5.20 -3.40
C ASP A 48 -5.97 3.94 -2.83
N ALA A 49 -5.41 2.75 -3.09
CA ALA A 49 -5.94 1.49 -2.59
C ALA A 49 -5.90 1.40 -1.05
N ILE A 50 -4.83 1.91 -0.42
CA ILE A 50 -4.72 2.00 1.04
C ILE A 50 -5.81 2.92 1.59
N SER A 51 -6.01 4.09 0.98
CA SER A 51 -7.06 5.03 1.42
C SER A 51 -8.44 4.36 1.38
N CYS A 52 -8.76 3.70 0.26
CA CYS A 52 -10.00 2.94 0.11
C CYS A 52 -10.12 1.78 1.12
N TRP A 53 -9.03 1.06 1.39
CA TRP A 53 -8.99 -0.02 2.38
C TRP A 53 -9.31 0.50 3.78
N LEU A 54 -8.75 1.65 4.18
CA LEU A 54 -8.98 2.27 5.48
C LEU A 54 -10.43 2.71 5.64
N GLU A 55 -11.00 3.32 4.60
CA GLU A 55 -12.42 3.70 4.57
C GLU A 55 -13.33 2.47 4.70
N ALA A 56 -13.09 1.43 3.89
CA ALA A 56 -13.86 0.20 3.92
C ALA A 56 -13.72 -0.55 5.26
N ALA A 57 -12.53 -0.56 5.86
CA ALA A 57 -12.31 -1.14 7.18
C ALA A 57 -13.10 -0.39 8.27
N MET A 58 -13.16 0.93 8.18
CA MET A 58 -13.94 1.78 9.09
C MET A 58 -15.44 1.52 8.95
N GLU A 59 -15.96 1.50 7.72
CA GLU A 59 -17.39 1.22 7.46
C GLU A 59 -17.79 -0.20 7.91
N ALA A 60 -16.89 -1.17 7.74
CA ALA A 60 -17.09 -2.55 8.19
C ALA A 60 -16.87 -2.74 9.70
N GLY A 61 -16.47 -1.70 10.45
CA GLY A 61 -16.15 -1.79 11.87
C GLY A 61 -14.94 -2.70 12.18
N ARG A 62 -14.05 -2.92 11.20
CA ARG A 62 -12.83 -3.69 11.38
C ARG A 62 -11.78 -2.88 12.11
N ALA A 63 -10.94 -3.56 12.88
CA ALA A 63 -9.78 -2.94 13.50
C ALA A 63 -8.76 -2.54 12.43
N ILE A 64 -8.39 -1.25 12.41
CA ILE A 64 -7.34 -0.74 11.53
C ILE A 64 -5.98 -1.00 12.19
N PRO A 65 -5.08 -1.78 11.57
CA PRO A 65 -3.76 -2.06 12.12
C PRO A 65 -2.92 -0.77 12.17
N ALA A 66 -2.11 -0.61 13.21
CA ALA A 66 -1.24 0.56 13.33
C ALA A 66 -0.04 0.44 12.38
N PRO A 67 0.36 1.53 11.70
CA PRO A 67 1.56 1.54 10.88
C PRO A 67 2.81 1.22 11.72
N ALA A 68 3.66 0.34 11.22
CA ALA A 68 4.79 -0.22 11.95
C ALA A 68 5.86 0.83 12.30
N ASN A 69 5.91 1.96 11.60
CA ASN A 69 6.76 3.08 11.97
C ASN A 69 6.29 4.41 11.34
N PRO A 70 5.49 5.23 12.05
CA PRO A 70 4.92 6.45 11.47
C PRO A 70 5.96 7.53 11.14
N SER A 71 7.20 7.47 11.65
CA SER A 71 8.22 8.49 11.33
C SER A 71 9.64 8.09 11.75
N ARG A 72 10.31 7.21 11.01
CA ARG A 72 11.79 7.21 11.09
C ARG A 72 12.32 8.23 10.09
N ARG A 73 12.32 9.50 10.51
CA ARG A 73 13.05 10.56 9.81
C ARG A 73 14.54 10.24 9.93
N ILE A 74 15.06 9.52 8.94
CA ILE A 74 16.43 8.99 8.94
C ILE A 74 17.49 10.07 8.65
N TYR A 75 17.08 11.30 8.35
CA TYR A 75 17.97 12.45 8.16
C TYR A 75 17.41 13.68 8.88
N ALA A 76 18.21 14.24 9.79
CA ALA A 76 17.97 15.50 10.49
C ALA A 76 18.75 16.63 9.81
#